data_AF-A0A6B0ZG56-F1
#
_entry.id   AF-A0A6B0ZG56-F1
#
_cell.length_a   1.000
_cell.length_b   1.000
_cell.length_c   1.000
_cell.angle_alpha   90.00
_cell.angle_beta   90.00
_cell.angle_gamma   90.00
#
_symmetry.space_group_name_H-M   'P 1'
#
loop_
_entity.id
_entity.type
_entity.pdbx_description
1 polymer ?
#
loop_
_entity_poly.entity_id
_entity_poly.type
_entity_poly.pdbx_seq_one_letter_code
_entity_poly.pdbx_strand_id
1 'polypeptide(L)'
;MTVTDAAPAPAKKPRWTYQWKELHDEVITSGLCTGCAGCVIACPHHVIGYTHEPGAYKPFHLEDDEYGPGDCVHGVKGCTSCTRACPRFRMWEPEADMHLFGRERHPDEMSGI
;
A
#
# COMPACT_ATOMS: atom_id res chain seq x y z
N MET A 1 4.88 -20.49 -46.12
CA MET A 1 4.94 -20.59 -44.64
C MET A 1 4.97 -19.17 -44.11
N THR A 2 3.89 -18.69 -43.49
CA THR A 2 3.83 -17.36 -42.88
C THR A 2 4.47 -17.42 -41.50
N VAL A 3 5.67 -16.84 -41.37
CA VAL A 3 6.34 -16.66 -40.08
C VAL A 3 5.56 -15.59 -39.33
N THR A 4 4.85 -15.98 -38.27
CA THR A 4 4.24 -15.01 -37.35
C THR A 4 5.34 -14.57 -36.40
N ASP A 5 5.81 -13.34 -36.56
CA ASP A 5 6.74 -12.71 -35.64
C ASP A 5 6.02 -12.50 -34.29
N ALA A 6 6.47 -13.22 -33.26
CA ALA A 6 5.87 -13.14 -31.94
C ALA A 6 6.29 -11.82 -31.29
N ALA A 7 5.30 -10.99 -30.91
CA ALA A 7 5.55 -9.74 -30.23
C ALA A 7 6.41 -9.96 -28.95
N PRO A 8 7.37 -9.06 -28.65
CA PRO A 8 8.22 -9.20 -27.48
C PRO A 8 7.41 -9.17 -26.19
N ALA A 9 7.79 -10.03 -25.24
CA ALA A 9 7.12 -10.12 -23.95
C ALA A 9 7.21 -8.78 -23.18
N PRO A 10 6.14 -8.39 -22.44
CA PRO A 10 6.14 -7.14 -21.69
C PRO A 10 7.23 -7.13 -20.62
N ALA A 11 7.83 -5.97 -20.39
CA ALA A 11 8.85 -5.76 -19.37
C ALA A 11 8.30 -6.08 -17.97
N LYS A 12 9.10 -6.76 -17.14
CA LYS A 12 8.72 -7.09 -15.76
C LYS A 12 8.69 -5.81 -14.92
N LYS A 13 7.58 -5.62 -14.17
CA LYS A 13 7.49 -4.56 -13.16
C LYS A 13 8.61 -4.70 -12.12
N PRO A 14 9.17 -3.59 -11.62
CA PRO A 14 10.16 -3.64 -10.54
C PRO A 14 9.56 -4.25 -9.27
N ARG A 15 10.42 -4.83 -8.42
CA ARG A 15 9.99 -5.39 -7.14
C ARG A 15 9.48 -4.27 -6.24
N TRP A 16 8.35 -4.50 -5.57
CA TRP A 16 7.82 -3.61 -4.55
C TRP A 16 8.71 -3.60 -3.30
N THR A 17 9.18 -2.42 -2.91
CA THR A 17 10.08 -2.22 -1.76
C THR A 17 9.58 -1.18 -0.76
N TYR A 18 8.41 -0.58 -1.00
CA TYR A 18 7.85 0.44 -0.12
C TYR A 18 7.40 -0.16 1.19
N GLN A 19 7.76 0.48 2.28
CA GLN A 19 7.59 0.00 3.64
C GLN A 19 6.85 1.04 4.50
N TRP A 20 6.81 0.82 5.82
CA TRP A 20 6.14 1.71 6.77
C TRP A 20 6.55 3.17 6.61
N LYS A 21 7.82 3.45 6.35
CA LYS A 21 8.29 4.83 6.13
C LYS A 21 7.54 5.58 5.05
N GLU A 22 7.42 5.01 3.84
CA GLU A 22 6.69 5.68 2.76
C GLU A 22 5.20 5.76 3.08
N LEU A 23 4.61 4.73 3.70
CA LEU A 23 3.21 4.78 4.12
C LEU A 23 2.97 5.91 5.14
N HIS A 24 3.85 6.02 6.12
CA HIS A 24 3.81 7.04 7.15
C HIS A 24 3.91 8.43 6.54
N ASP A 25 4.93 8.65 5.71
CA ASP A 25 5.24 9.96 5.14
C ASP A 25 4.24 10.40 4.05
N GLU A 26 3.70 9.47 3.25
CA GLU A 26 2.84 9.82 2.11
C GLU A 26 1.34 9.75 2.41
N VAL A 27 0.91 8.96 3.39
CA VAL A 27 -0.52 8.75 3.68
C VAL A 27 -0.90 9.24 5.08
N ILE A 28 -0.10 8.94 6.09
CA ILE A 28 -0.45 9.19 7.49
C ILE A 28 -0.18 10.66 7.85
N THR A 29 1.01 11.19 7.55
CA THR A 29 1.38 12.57 7.85
C THR A 29 0.72 13.57 6.90
N SER A 30 0.45 13.16 5.65
CA SER A 30 -0.22 13.99 4.63
C SER A 30 -1.74 14.14 4.84
N GLY A 31 -2.34 13.33 5.73
CA GLY A 31 -3.79 13.36 5.99
C GLY A 31 -4.64 12.61 4.98
N LEU A 32 -4.05 11.77 4.11
CA LEU A 32 -4.79 10.91 3.18
C LEU A 32 -5.36 9.64 3.83
N CYS A 33 -4.93 9.32 5.05
CA CYS A 33 -5.43 8.17 5.81
C CYS A 33 -6.94 8.29 6.08
N THR A 34 -7.71 7.26 5.73
CA THR A 34 -9.17 7.21 5.91
C THR A 34 -9.61 6.51 7.19
N GLY A 35 -8.68 6.03 8.02
CA GLY A 35 -9.02 5.37 9.28
C GLY A 35 -9.61 3.95 9.13
N CYS A 36 -9.25 3.21 8.07
CA CYS A 36 -9.76 1.85 7.85
C CYS A 36 -9.08 0.76 8.67
N ALA A 37 -8.00 1.07 9.40
CA ALA A 37 -7.14 0.12 10.12
C ALA A 37 -6.52 -1.02 9.27
N GLY A 38 -6.60 -0.98 7.92
CA GLY A 38 -6.09 -2.05 7.06
C GLY A 38 -4.60 -2.34 7.24
N CYS A 39 -3.77 -1.29 7.41
CA CYS A 39 -2.33 -1.45 7.68
C CYS A 39 -2.04 -2.11 9.04
N VAL A 40 -2.90 -1.89 10.04
CA VAL A 40 -2.79 -2.47 11.39
C VAL A 40 -3.06 -3.96 11.32
N ILE A 41 -4.19 -4.35 10.71
CA ILE A 41 -4.59 -5.75 10.57
C ILE A 41 -3.60 -6.53 9.69
N ALA A 42 -3.06 -5.91 8.65
CA ALA A 42 -2.12 -6.56 7.74
C ALA A 42 -0.70 -6.67 8.29
N CYS A 43 -0.37 -6.04 9.42
CA CYS A 43 0.98 -6.04 9.95
C CYS A 43 1.30 -7.38 10.64
N PRO A 44 2.16 -8.25 10.07
CA PRO A 44 2.44 -9.56 10.66
C PRO A 44 3.26 -9.47 11.95
N HIS A 45 3.86 -8.31 12.21
CA HIS A 45 4.71 -8.06 13.37
C HIS A 45 3.98 -7.36 14.51
N HIS A 46 2.72 -6.95 14.31
CA HIS A 46 1.91 -6.26 15.34
C HIS A 46 2.55 -4.98 15.88
N VAL A 47 3.36 -4.29 15.07
CA VAL A 47 4.08 -3.06 15.46
C VAL A 47 3.33 -1.77 15.16
N ILE A 48 2.13 -1.86 14.56
CA ILE A 48 1.31 -0.69 14.21
C ILE A 48 0.11 -0.64 15.15
N GLY A 49 0.00 0.43 15.92
CA GLY A 49 -1.08 0.72 16.84
C GLY A 49 -2.19 1.53 16.19
N TYR A 50 -3.36 1.54 16.85
CA TYR A 50 -4.54 2.26 16.37
C TYR A 50 -5.48 2.61 17.51
N THR A 51 -5.86 3.89 17.63
CA THR A 51 -6.80 4.34 18.66
C THR A 51 -8.22 4.32 18.11
N HIS A 52 -9.10 3.58 18.78
CA HIS A 52 -10.48 3.36 18.36
C HIS A 52 -11.43 4.38 19.03
N GLU A 53 -11.17 5.66 18.82
CA GLU A 53 -11.98 6.75 19.38
C GLU A 53 -12.35 7.77 18.28
N PRO A 54 -13.53 8.42 18.37
CA PRO A 54 -13.92 9.45 17.42
C PRO A 54 -12.85 10.54 17.29
N GLY A 55 -12.33 10.73 16.08
CA GLY A 55 -11.28 11.72 15.79
C GLY A 55 -9.84 11.22 15.99
N ALA A 56 -9.64 9.99 16.49
CA ALA A 56 -8.32 9.41 16.75
C ALA A 56 -7.92 8.28 15.78
N TYR A 57 -8.63 8.14 14.66
CA TYR A 57 -8.51 7.08 13.64
C TYR A 57 -7.22 7.15 12.80
N LYS A 58 -6.06 7.20 13.47
CA LYS A 58 -4.75 7.34 12.86
C LYS A 58 -3.80 6.25 13.38
N PRO A 59 -3.20 5.44 12.48
CA PRO A 59 -2.22 4.45 12.88
C PRO A 59 -0.90 5.09 13.31
N PHE A 60 -0.19 4.46 14.24
CA PHE A 60 1.09 4.91 14.78
C PHE A 60 2.01 3.71 15.06
N HIS A 61 3.32 3.94 15.06
CA HIS A 61 4.30 2.90 15.39
C HIS A 61 4.34 2.65 16.91
N LEU A 62 4.38 1.38 17.32
CA LEU A 62 4.34 0.96 18.73
C LEU A 62 5.73 0.71 19.33
N GLU A 63 6.70 0.32 18.51
CA GLU A 63 8.03 0.00 18.99
C GLU A 63 8.86 1.27 19.12
N ASP A 64 9.63 1.35 20.21
CA ASP A 64 10.66 2.37 20.40
C ASP A 64 11.99 1.81 19.90
N ASP A 65 12.10 1.69 18.57
CA ASP A 65 13.29 1.22 17.88
C ASP A 65 14.19 2.38 17.45
N GLU A 66 15.39 2.07 16.94
CA GLU A 66 16.36 3.07 16.47
C GLU A 66 15.86 3.91 15.29
N TYR A 67 14.75 3.52 14.65
CA TYR A 67 14.18 4.15 13.47
C TYR A 67 13.07 5.17 13.81
N GLY A 68 12.57 5.15 15.06
CA GLY A 68 11.58 6.09 15.56
C GLY A 68 10.16 5.85 15.02
N PRO A 69 9.22 6.79 15.19
CA PRO A 69 7.81 6.56 14.87
C PRO A 69 7.50 6.51 13.36
N GLY A 70 8.39 7.07 12.53
CA GLY A 70 8.19 7.21 11.08
C GLY A 70 8.85 6.13 10.25
N ASP A 71 9.43 5.10 10.86
CA ASP A 71 10.06 3.96 10.18
C ASP A 71 9.98 2.73 11.13
N CYS A 72 10.31 1.53 10.64
CA CYS A 72 10.20 0.30 11.41
C CYS A 72 11.27 -0.69 10.96
N VAL A 73 11.97 -1.32 11.91
CA VAL A 73 13.04 -2.31 11.64
C VAL A 73 12.62 -3.43 10.67
N HIS A 74 11.37 -3.87 10.73
CA HIS A 74 10.84 -4.91 9.83
C HIS A 74 10.73 -4.42 8.38
N GLY A 75 10.36 -3.14 8.19
CA GLY A 75 10.28 -2.51 6.87
C GLY A 75 11.65 -2.37 6.22
N VAL A 76 12.64 -1.91 7.01
CA VAL A 76 14.06 -1.82 6.60
C VAL A 76 14.61 -3.20 6.18
N LYS A 77 14.19 -4.26 6.88
CA LYS A 77 14.53 -5.66 6.53
C LYS A 77 13.74 -6.23 5.34
N GLY A 78 12.80 -5.46 4.76
CA GLY A 78 12.07 -5.81 3.53
C GLY A 78 10.59 -6.15 3.71
N CYS A 79 10.00 -6.00 4.89
CA CYS A 79 8.56 -6.13 5.08
C CYS A 79 7.82 -4.99 4.36
N THR A 80 6.73 -5.34 3.68
CA THR A 80 5.99 -4.42 2.79
C THR A 80 4.48 -4.66 2.84
N SER A 81 3.99 -5.30 3.91
CA SER A 81 2.58 -5.69 4.04
C SER A 81 1.66 -4.49 4.25
N CYS A 82 2.07 -3.52 5.07
CA CYS A 82 1.25 -2.35 5.37
C CYS A 82 1.00 -1.47 4.13
N THR A 83 2.00 -1.30 3.25
CA THR A 83 1.88 -0.54 2.00
C THR A 83 1.03 -1.26 0.96
N ARG A 84 1.05 -2.59 0.93
CA ARG A 84 0.14 -3.38 0.07
C ARG A 84 -1.31 -3.36 0.54
N ALA A 85 -1.52 -3.24 1.85
CA ALA A 85 -2.85 -3.25 2.44
C ALA A 85 -3.54 -1.88 2.42
N CYS A 86 -2.79 -0.78 2.25
CA CYS A 86 -3.35 0.56 2.28
C CYS A 86 -3.96 0.94 0.92
N PRO A 87 -5.29 1.13 0.81
CA PRO A 87 -5.93 1.49 -0.45
C PRO A 87 -5.63 2.94 -0.89
N ARG A 88 -5.03 3.73 0.00
CA ARG A 88 -4.64 5.12 -0.28
C ARG A 88 -3.17 5.27 -0.65
N PHE A 89 -2.39 4.19 -0.59
CA PHE A 89 -0.97 4.23 -0.89
C PHE A 89 -0.74 4.08 -2.40
N ARG A 90 -0.42 5.20 -3.05
CA ARG A 90 -0.03 5.29 -4.46
C ARG A 90 -1.03 4.60 -5.40
N MET A 91 -0.56 3.81 -6.37
CA MET A 91 -1.35 3.25 -7.46
C MET A 91 -2.15 1.99 -7.08
N TRP A 92 -2.50 1.81 -5.79
CA TRP A 92 -3.22 0.61 -5.34
C TRP A 92 -4.52 0.38 -6.13
N GLU A 93 -5.36 1.41 -6.27
CA GLU A 93 -6.65 1.31 -6.97
C GLU A 93 -6.48 1.05 -8.47
N PRO A 94 -5.70 1.85 -9.24
CA PRO A 94 -5.45 1.55 -10.65
C PRO A 94 -4.84 0.15 -10.90
N GLU A 95 -3.93 -0.31 -10.04
CA GLU A 95 -3.35 -1.65 -10.19
C GLU A 95 -4.35 -2.76 -9.89
N ALA A 96 -5.24 -2.56 -8.92
CA ALA A 96 -6.33 -3.50 -8.64
C ALA A 96 -7.34 -3.54 -9.79
N ASP A 97 -7.73 -2.38 -10.33
CA ASP A 97 -8.69 -2.28 -11.44
C ASP A 97 -8.13 -2.95 -12.70
N MET A 98 -6.88 -2.64 -13.06
CA MET A 98 -6.20 -3.30 -14.18
C MET A 98 -6.09 -4.81 -13.98
N HIS A 99 -5.89 -5.29 -12.76
CA HIS A 99 -5.78 -6.72 -12.47
C HIS A 99 -7.13 -7.46 -12.55
N LEU A 100 -8.21 -6.84 -12.06
CA LEU A 100 -9.52 -7.47 -11.95
C LEU A 100 -10.38 -7.27 -13.21
N PHE A 101 -10.29 -6.08 -13.83
CA PHE A 101 -11.20 -5.65 -14.91
C PHE A 101 -10.47 -5.36 -16.23
N GLY A 102 -9.12 -5.33 -16.22
CA GLY A 102 -8.32 -5.10 -17.43
C GLY A 102 -8.31 -3.66 -17.95
N ARG A 103 -8.87 -2.72 -17.17
CA ARG A 103 -8.93 -1.28 -17.45
C ARG A 103 -8.98 -0.52 -16.13
N GLU A 104 -8.65 0.77 -16.14
CA GLU A 104 -8.91 1.65 -15.00
C GLU A 104 -10.38 2.06 -14.94
N ARG A 105 -10.88 2.26 -13.72
CA ARG A 105 -12.23 2.74 -13.45
C ARG A 105 -12.40 4.20 -13.91
N HIS A 106 -13.51 4.49 -14.57
CA HIS A 106 -13.92 5.83 -14.92
C HIS A 106 -14.46 6.59 -13.69
N PRO A 107 -14.27 7.93 -13.57
CA PRO A 107 -14.68 8.67 -12.37
C PRO A 107 -16.18 8.59 -12.04
N ASP A 108 -17.02 8.37 -13.05
CA ASP A 108 -18.47 8.22 -12.96
C ASP A 108 -18.93 6.78 -12.66
N GLU A 109 -18.01 5.83 -12.63
CA GLU A 109 -18.30 4.43 -12.32
C GLU A 109 -18.15 4.14 -10.81
N MET A 110 -18.92 3.15 -10.33
CA MET A 110 -18.88 2.67 -8.95
C MET A 110 -17.51 2.07 -8.61
N SER A 111 -16.96 2.29 -7.41
CA SER A 111 -15.69 1.66 -7.01
C SER A 111 -15.72 0.13 -7.14
N GLY A 112 -14.71 -0.43 -7.83
CA GLY A 112 -14.52 -1.88 -8.05
C GLY A 112 -15.15 -2.42 -9.35
N ILE A 113 -14.86 -1.80 -10.51
CA ILE A 113 -15.50 -2.10 -11.82
C ILE A 113 -14.65 -1.75 -13.06
#